data_AF-A0A8S3VFM0-F1
#
_entry.id   AF-A0A8S3VFM0-F1
#
_cell.length_a   1.000
_cell.length_b   1.000
_cell.length_c   1.000
_cell.angle_alpha   90.00
_cell.angle_beta   90.00
_cell.angle_gamma   90.00
#
_symmetry.space_group_name_H-M   'P 1'
#
loop_
_entity.id
_entity.type
_entity.pdbx_description
1 polymer ?
#
loop_
_entity_poly.entity_id
_entity_poly.type
_entity_poly.pdbx_seq_one_letter_code
_entity_poly.pdbx_strand_id
1 'polypeptide(L)'
;MLTQLLKKQNKKETVFEGLYEALRKVQTFQLLPVVHATHLTKSQIEEVKKIASQYEVTDSEIDNFISEESGKDRLRRMIKKNELNERSDELAFIWDNTVKMTAIAYLGMFLLKLMNEKREFIRKSKSAVYFSGFSAGRQMRDTVITRSVLFGGAWAARCGLLAGSVLAVSQSIAVYRNKTSVLEYVIGTGVGCSLSRFMHGPEGMVGGFLIGSVIGLCIGIPVVMLMKSLNKTQEDRHKDQIRELLRYKKKIRGEIKKPLTTISEETQPKLEATIKSEETKPKLEATSKSEETKPKPGVTSKSEETKLKQEASSI
;
A
#
# COMPACT_ATOMS: atom_id res chain seq x y z
N MET A 1 31.73 -2.34 40.22
CA MET A 1 30.35 -2.13 39.71
C MET A 1 30.17 -0.85 38.88
N LEU A 2 30.87 0.25 39.17
CA LEU A 2 30.79 1.51 38.38
C LEU A 2 31.32 1.40 36.93
N THR A 3 32.31 0.55 36.67
CA THR A 3 32.91 0.35 35.33
C THR A 3 31.99 -0.39 34.34
N GLN A 4 31.05 -1.19 34.84
CA GLN A 4 30.05 -1.90 34.02
C GLN A 4 28.90 -0.97 33.59
N LEU A 5 28.59 0.06 34.38
CA LEU A 5 27.56 1.05 34.06
C LEU A 5 28.05 2.07 33.03
N LEU A 6 29.33 2.47 33.10
CA LEU A 6 29.94 3.36 32.09
C LEU A 6 30.05 2.69 30.70
N LYS A 7 30.32 1.38 30.65
CA LYS A 7 30.34 0.61 29.38
C LYS A 7 28.95 0.43 28.76
N LYS A 8 27.89 0.49 29.57
CA LYS A 8 26.49 0.40 29.12
C LYS A 8 25.91 1.75 28.67
N GLN A 9 26.41 2.86 29.22
CA GLN A 9 26.13 4.22 28.76
C GLN A 9 26.78 4.50 27.40
N ASN A 10 28.07 4.19 27.24
CA ASN A 10 28.83 4.42 26.01
C ASN A 10 28.34 3.57 24.80
N LYS A 11 27.67 2.44 25.07
CA LYS A 11 27.03 1.60 24.03
C LYS A 11 25.66 2.15 23.55
N LYS A 12 25.01 3.04 24.31
CA LYS A 12 23.75 3.68 23.89
C LYS A 12 24.00 4.89 22.99
N GLU A 13 25.07 5.64 23.21
CA GLU A 13 25.46 6.78 22.37
C GLU A 13 25.88 6.34 20.95
N THR A 14 26.58 5.20 20.84
CA THR A 14 26.98 4.63 19.54
C THR A 14 25.81 4.11 18.68
N VAL A 15 24.67 3.77 19.29
CA VAL A 15 23.45 3.37 18.54
C VAL A 15 22.66 4.59 18.08
N PHE A 16 22.70 5.68 18.84
CA PHE A 16 22.05 6.94 18.49
C PHE A 16 22.76 7.63 17.31
N GLU A 17 24.09 7.63 17.31
CA GLU A 17 24.90 8.14 16.19
C GLU A 17 24.68 7.34 14.90
N GLY A 18 24.59 6.01 15.00
CA GLY A 18 24.28 5.15 13.84
C GLY A 18 22.86 5.35 13.29
N LEU A 19 21.89 5.67 14.15
CA LEU A 19 20.52 6.01 13.75
C LEU A 19 20.45 7.41 13.11
N TYR A 20 21.26 8.36 13.59
CA TYR A 20 21.37 9.71 13.04
C TYR A 20 22.04 9.70 11.65
N GLU A 21 23.08 8.88 11.46
CA GLU A 21 23.72 8.66 10.16
C GLU A 21 22.79 7.94 9.17
N ALA A 22 21.98 6.98 9.65
CA ALA A 22 20.99 6.28 8.83
C ALA A 22 19.86 7.22 8.38
N LEU A 23 19.35 8.08 9.27
CA LEU A 23 18.35 9.11 8.94
C LEU A 23 18.93 10.15 7.96
N ARG A 24 20.20 10.51 8.10
CA ARG A 24 20.89 11.42 7.17
C ARG A 24 21.07 10.82 5.77
N LYS A 25 21.33 9.52 5.65
CA LYS A 25 21.47 8.82 4.35
C LYS A 25 20.13 8.53 3.67
N VAL A 26 19.02 8.46 4.41
CA VAL A 26 17.67 8.36 3.83
C VAL A 26 17.19 9.73 3.30
N GLN A 27 17.73 10.83 3.83
CA GLN A 27 17.36 12.20 3.43
C GLN A 27 18.12 12.75 2.21
N THR A 28 19.04 11.99 1.60
CA THR A 28 19.82 12.44 0.43
C THR A 28 19.18 12.15 -0.93
N PHE A 29 17.92 11.70 -0.98
CA PHE A 29 17.20 11.44 -2.24
C PHE A 29 16.01 12.40 -2.46
N GLN A 30 16.28 13.70 -2.42
CA GLN A 30 15.68 14.74 -3.27
C GLN A 30 16.20 16.09 -2.79
N LEU A 31 16.96 16.77 -3.64
CA LEU A 31 17.38 18.15 -3.46
C LEU A 31 16.13 19.06 -3.47
N LEU A 32 15.52 19.26 -2.31
CA LEU A 32 14.84 20.50 -1.98
C LEU A 32 15.81 21.35 -1.15
N PRO A 33 15.98 22.64 -1.45
CA PRO A 33 16.87 23.50 -0.67
C PRO A 33 16.39 23.56 0.78
N VAL A 34 17.23 23.05 1.69
CA VAL A 34 17.15 23.31 3.13
C VAL A 34 17.49 24.79 3.33
N VAL A 35 16.46 25.63 3.20
CA VAL A 35 16.51 27.03 3.63
C VAL A 35 16.79 27.02 5.13
N HIS A 36 17.91 27.61 5.54
CA HIS A 36 18.29 27.77 6.94
C HIS A 36 17.17 28.52 7.68
N ALA A 37 16.52 27.84 8.63
CA ALA A 37 15.46 28.40 9.46
C ALA A 37 16.00 29.29 10.60
N THR A 38 16.86 30.26 10.30
CA THR A 38 17.41 31.20 11.30
C THR A 38 16.85 32.62 11.19
N HIS A 39 15.91 32.89 10.27
CA HIS A 39 15.28 34.21 10.14
C HIS A 39 13.75 34.17 9.94
N LEU A 40 13.04 33.17 10.46
CA LEU A 40 11.58 33.29 10.54
C LEU A 40 11.23 34.34 11.61
N THR A 41 10.74 35.50 11.16
CA THR A 41 10.13 36.51 12.02
C THR A 41 8.94 35.90 12.76
N LYS A 42 8.67 36.35 14.00
CA LYS A 42 7.55 35.84 14.82
C LYS A 42 6.21 35.86 14.06
N SER A 43 6.03 36.84 13.18
CA SER A 43 4.86 36.96 12.30
C SER A 43 4.73 35.79 11.30
N GLN A 44 5.82 35.32 10.70
CA GLN A 44 5.77 34.18 9.78
C GLN A 44 5.50 32.85 10.51
N ILE A 45 6.03 32.69 11.73
CA ILE A 45 5.71 31.52 12.58
C ILE A 45 4.23 31.52 12.94
N GLU A 46 3.67 32.69 13.25
CA GLU A 46 2.26 32.86 13.60
C GLU A 46 1.33 32.65 12.40
N GLU A 47 1.75 33.06 11.21
CA GLU A 47 1.05 32.78 9.94
C GLU A 47 1.07 31.28 9.61
N VAL A 48 2.22 30.62 9.72
CA VAL A 48 2.32 29.16 9.55
C VAL A 48 1.48 28.43 10.59
N LYS A 49 1.43 28.92 11.84
CA LYS A 49 0.59 28.33 12.90
C LYS A 49 -0.90 28.50 12.60
N LYS A 50 -1.33 29.65 12.04
CA LYS A 50 -2.70 29.84 11.56
C LYS A 50 -3.05 28.94 10.38
N ILE A 51 -2.13 28.76 9.43
CA ILE A 51 -2.31 27.84 8.29
C ILE A 51 -2.38 26.40 8.80
N ALA A 52 -1.53 26.03 9.76
CA ALA A 52 -1.51 24.69 10.35
C ALA A 52 -2.79 24.39 11.15
N SER A 53 -3.31 25.35 11.91
CA SER A 53 -4.57 25.20 12.65
C SER A 53 -5.78 25.09 11.72
N GLN A 54 -5.74 25.72 10.54
CA GLN A 54 -6.80 25.60 9.54
C GLN A 54 -6.98 24.17 9.00
N TYR A 55 -5.92 23.35 9.01
CA TYR A 55 -5.95 21.95 8.56
C TYR A 55 -5.86 20.94 9.71
N GLU A 56 -5.99 21.41 10.95
CA GLU A 56 -6.05 20.52 12.10
C GLU A 56 -7.34 19.71 12.04
N VAL A 57 -7.21 18.39 12.18
CA VAL A 57 -8.33 17.45 12.17
C VAL A 57 -8.61 17.11 13.62
N THR A 58 -9.82 17.43 14.07
CA THR A 58 -10.24 17.15 15.45
C THR A 58 -10.56 15.66 15.58
N ASP A 59 -10.20 15.05 16.71
CA ASP A 59 -10.46 13.60 16.91
C ASP A 59 -11.96 13.26 16.86
N SER A 60 -12.86 14.21 17.18
CA SER A 60 -14.31 14.04 17.00
C SER A 60 -14.74 13.90 15.53
N GLU A 61 -14.07 14.57 14.59
CA GLU A 61 -14.34 14.42 13.16
C GLU A 61 -13.91 13.04 12.66
N ILE A 62 -12.81 12.51 13.23
CA ILE A 62 -12.31 11.16 12.93
C ILE A 62 -13.32 10.12 13.43
N ASP A 63 -13.79 10.25 14.66
CA ASP A 63 -14.75 9.31 15.26
C ASP A 63 -16.09 9.33 14.51
N ASN A 64 -16.58 10.50 14.09
CA ASN A 64 -17.76 10.62 13.25
C ASN A 64 -17.56 9.88 11.92
N PHE A 65 -16.42 10.07 11.26
CA PHE A 65 -16.10 9.38 10.01
C PHE A 65 -16.01 7.85 10.19
N ILE A 66 -15.41 7.39 11.29
CA ILE A 66 -15.32 5.95 11.61
C ILE A 66 -16.72 5.35 11.84
N SER A 67 -17.64 6.13 12.42
CA SER A 67 -19.01 5.69 12.70
C SER A 67 -19.89 5.61 11.45
N GLU A 68 -19.70 6.51 10.49
CA GLU A 68 -20.40 6.52 9.21
C GLU A 68 -19.88 5.44 8.24
N GLU A 69 -18.64 5.00 8.44
CA GLU A 69 -17.99 4.08 7.53
C GLU A 69 -18.46 2.62 7.67
N SER A 70 -18.82 2.01 6.53
CA SER A 70 -19.02 0.56 6.43
C SER A 70 -17.70 -0.22 6.29
N GLY A 71 -17.62 -1.41 6.90
CA GLY A 71 -16.46 -2.31 6.74
C GLY A 71 -16.18 -2.73 5.29
N LYS A 72 -17.20 -2.72 4.42
CA LYS A 72 -17.02 -2.97 2.97
C LYS A 72 -16.21 -1.85 2.30
N ASP A 73 -16.42 -0.61 2.71
CA ASP A 73 -15.69 0.54 2.16
C ASP A 73 -14.21 0.51 2.57
N ARG A 74 -13.91 0.08 3.79
CA ARG A 74 -12.54 -0.18 4.26
C ARG A 74 -11.80 -1.17 3.37
N LEU A 75 -12.44 -2.31 3.09
CA LEU A 75 -11.86 -3.34 2.23
C LEU A 75 -11.67 -2.83 0.79
N ARG A 76 -12.62 -2.04 0.29
CA ARG A 76 -12.52 -1.44 -1.04
C ARG A 76 -11.36 -0.46 -1.14
N ARG A 77 -11.12 0.35 -0.09
CA ARG A 77 -9.96 1.26 -0.03
C ARG A 77 -8.63 0.53 0.01
N MET A 78 -8.55 -0.60 0.70
CA MET A 78 -7.34 -1.43 0.69
C MET A 78 -6.97 -1.92 -0.73
N ILE A 79 -7.96 -2.24 -1.55
CA ILE A 79 -7.72 -2.79 -2.90
C ILE A 79 -7.55 -1.67 -3.94
N LYS A 80 -8.21 -0.53 -3.75
CA LYS A 80 -8.17 0.59 -4.68
C LYS A 80 -6.79 1.26 -4.63
N LYS A 81 -6.17 1.43 -5.80
CA LYS A 81 -4.95 2.22 -5.93
C LYS A 81 -5.26 3.71 -5.85
N ASN A 82 -4.33 4.47 -5.28
CA ASN A 82 -4.44 5.93 -5.20
C ASN A 82 -4.23 6.58 -6.58
N GLU A 83 -4.49 7.89 -6.66
CA GLU A 83 -4.32 8.69 -7.89
C GLU A 83 -2.89 8.66 -8.43
N LEU A 84 -1.91 8.46 -7.55
CA LEU A 84 -0.49 8.27 -7.90
C LEU A 84 -0.15 6.83 -8.31
N ASN A 85 -1.15 5.97 -8.51
CA ASN A 85 -1.01 4.52 -8.75
C ASN A 85 -0.25 3.77 -7.64
N GLU A 86 -0.14 4.37 -6.47
CA GLU A 86 0.44 3.78 -5.27
C GLU A 86 -0.54 2.77 -4.64
N ARG A 87 0.03 1.70 -4.05
CA ARG A 87 -0.73 0.70 -3.30
C ARG A 87 -1.11 1.27 -1.94
N SER A 88 -2.24 0.85 -1.38
CA SER A 88 -2.56 1.18 0.01
C SER A 88 -1.50 0.59 0.96
N ASP A 89 -1.35 1.17 2.15
CA ASP A 89 -0.36 0.72 3.13
C ASP A 89 -0.55 -0.75 3.52
N GLU A 90 -1.79 -1.23 3.58
CA GLU A 90 -2.07 -2.62 3.92
C GLU A 90 -1.73 -3.56 2.76
N LEU A 91 -1.98 -3.14 1.52
CA LEU A 91 -1.62 -3.95 0.35
C LEU A 91 -0.11 -3.97 0.13
N ALA A 92 0.58 -2.84 0.38
CA ALA A 92 2.03 -2.77 0.40
C ALA A 92 2.61 -3.68 1.50
N PHE A 93 2.02 -3.68 2.70
CA PHE A 93 2.40 -4.58 3.78
C PHE A 93 2.26 -6.06 3.38
N ILE A 94 1.15 -6.45 2.72
CA ILE A 94 0.97 -7.82 2.24
C ILE A 94 2.06 -8.18 1.22
N TRP A 95 2.31 -7.31 0.24
CA TRP A 95 3.29 -7.54 -0.81
C TRP A 95 4.70 -7.67 -0.26
N ASP A 96 5.15 -6.69 0.53
CA ASP A 96 6.50 -6.63 1.07
C ASP A 96 6.81 -7.83 1.97
N ASN A 97 5.87 -8.20 2.83
CA ASN A 97 6.05 -9.36 3.70
C ASN A 97 6.00 -10.68 2.92
N THR A 98 5.15 -10.79 1.90
CA THR A 98 5.11 -11.99 1.05
C THR A 98 6.42 -12.19 0.31
N VAL A 99 6.99 -11.14 -0.26
CA VAL A 99 8.30 -11.20 -0.94
C VAL A 99 9.41 -11.57 0.05
N LYS A 100 9.43 -10.96 1.24
CA LYS A 100 10.42 -11.28 2.29
C LYS A 100 10.32 -12.74 2.75
N MET A 101 9.11 -13.21 3.05
CA MET A 101 8.89 -14.61 3.47
C MET A 101 9.29 -15.60 2.38
N THR A 102 9.00 -15.29 1.12
CA THR A 102 9.42 -16.11 -0.03
C THR A 102 10.94 -16.15 -0.18
N ALA A 103 11.62 -15.01 -0.03
CA ALA A 103 13.07 -14.93 -0.11
C ALA A 103 13.76 -15.71 1.04
N ILE A 104 13.23 -15.58 2.27
CA ILE A 104 13.73 -16.33 3.43
C ILE A 104 13.52 -17.84 3.22
N ALA A 105 12.35 -18.25 2.73
CA ALA A 105 12.06 -19.65 2.44
C ALA A 105 12.98 -20.22 1.34
N TYR A 106 13.24 -19.45 0.28
CA TYR A 106 14.17 -19.82 -0.78
C TYR A 106 15.57 -20.07 -0.22
N LEU A 107 16.12 -19.10 0.52
CA LEU A 107 17.46 -19.19 1.08
C LEU A 107 17.58 -20.34 2.09
N GLY A 108 16.60 -20.49 2.98
CA GLY A 108 16.58 -21.57 3.98
C GLY A 108 16.58 -22.95 3.33
N MET A 109 15.71 -23.18 2.34
CA MET A 109 15.63 -24.48 1.67
C MET A 109 16.80 -24.74 0.73
N PHE A 110 17.33 -23.71 0.09
CA PHE A 110 18.54 -23.81 -0.71
C PHE A 110 19.72 -24.32 0.12
N LEU A 111 19.96 -23.74 1.29
CA LEU A 111 21.06 -24.13 2.18
C LEU A 111 20.88 -25.56 2.71
N LEU A 112 19.68 -25.91 3.18
CA LEU A 112 19.38 -27.26 3.67
C LEU A 112 19.57 -28.32 2.58
N LYS A 113 19.11 -28.04 1.35
CA LYS A 113 19.25 -28.96 0.22
C LYS A 113 20.71 -29.10 -0.22
N LEU A 114 21.48 -28.02 -0.18
CA LEU A 114 22.90 -28.02 -0.53
C LEU A 114 23.71 -28.94 0.40
N MET A 115 23.43 -28.90 1.71
CA MET A 115 24.07 -29.80 2.68
C MET A 115 23.68 -31.26 2.47
N ASN A 116 22.40 -31.52 2.16
CA ASN A 116 21.89 -32.87 1.94
C ASN A 116 22.41 -33.49 0.64
N GLU A 117 22.38 -32.75 -0.48
CA GLU A 117 22.89 -33.22 -1.77
C GLU A 117 24.41 -33.38 -1.75
N LYS A 118 25.14 -32.55 -1.01
CA LYS A 118 26.59 -32.75 -0.79
C LYS A 118 26.88 -34.10 -0.12
N ARG A 119 26.13 -34.45 0.93
CA ARG A 119 26.28 -35.74 1.62
C ARG A 119 25.89 -36.91 0.71
N GLU A 120 24.80 -36.78 -0.02
CA GLU A 120 24.35 -37.77 -1.01
C GLU A 120 25.37 -37.97 -2.13
N PHE A 121 25.97 -36.89 -2.64
CA PHE A 121 27.00 -36.97 -3.66
C PHE A 121 28.23 -37.72 -3.12
N ILE A 122 28.73 -37.38 -1.93
CA ILE A 122 29.86 -38.09 -1.29
C ILE A 122 29.53 -39.57 -1.09
N ARG A 123 28.29 -39.90 -0.71
CA ARG A 123 27.84 -41.28 -0.53
C ARG A 123 27.85 -42.07 -1.85
N LYS A 124 27.37 -41.46 -2.94
CA LYS A 124 27.32 -42.07 -4.27
C LYS A 124 28.67 -42.09 -4.99
N SER A 125 29.53 -41.11 -4.72
CA SER A 125 30.85 -40.99 -5.32
C SER A 125 31.84 -42.02 -4.75
N LYS A 126 31.59 -42.55 -3.54
CA LYS A 126 32.40 -43.63 -2.94
C LYS A 126 32.45 -44.91 -3.78
N SER A 127 31.45 -45.13 -4.64
CA SER A 127 31.37 -46.29 -5.55
C SER A 127 31.65 -45.93 -7.01
N ALA A 128 31.91 -44.67 -7.34
CA ALA A 128 32.13 -44.21 -8.70
C ALA A 128 33.62 -43.97 -8.97
N VAL A 129 34.12 -44.52 -10.08
CA VAL A 129 35.51 -44.29 -10.54
C VAL A 129 35.55 -42.98 -11.33
N TYR A 130 36.38 -42.03 -10.88
CA TYR A 130 36.60 -40.75 -11.58
C TYR A 130 37.97 -40.71 -12.21
N PHE A 131 38.07 -40.21 -13.45
CA PHE A 131 39.35 -40.05 -14.16
C PHE A 131 40.31 -39.06 -13.47
N SER A 132 39.80 -38.08 -12.70
CA SER A 132 40.60 -37.08 -12.00
C SER A 132 39.81 -36.45 -10.83
N GLY A 133 40.51 -36.00 -9.79
CA GLY A 133 39.88 -35.27 -8.67
C GLY A 133 39.22 -33.95 -9.10
N PHE A 134 39.74 -33.31 -10.16
CA PHE A 134 39.16 -32.07 -10.68
C PHE A 134 37.78 -32.28 -11.32
N SER A 135 37.62 -33.35 -12.11
CA SER A 135 36.32 -33.66 -12.76
C SER A 135 35.27 -34.07 -11.74
N ALA A 136 35.65 -34.81 -10.69
CA ALA A 136 34.78 -35.13 -9.57
C ALA A 136 34.30 -33.86 -8.83
N GLY A 137 35.22 -32.93 -8.56
CA GLY A 137 34.90 -31.66 -7.89
C GLY A 137 34.00 -30.73 -8.70
N ARG A 138 34.09 -30.77 -10.04
CA ARG A 138 33.20 -30.02 -10.94
C ARG A 138 31.81 -30.64 -10.98
N GLN A 139 31.72 -31.95 -11.21
CA GLN A 139 30.44 -32.66 -11.27
C GLN A 139 29.65 -32.54 -9.97
N MET A 140 30.36 -32.56 -8.83
CA MET A 140 29.77 -32.31 -7.52
C MET A 140 29.10 -30.93 -7.46
N ARG A 141 29.83 -29.87 -7.81
CA ARG A 141 29.32 -28.49 -7.74
C ARG A 141 28.11 -28.31 -8.65
N ASP A 142 28.20 -28.76 -9.89
CA ASP A 142 27.12 -28.59 -10.87
C ASP A 142 25.86 -29.34 -10.46
N THR A 143 26.00 -30.57 -9.94
CA THR A 143 24.87 -31.38 -9.48
C THR A 143 24.23 -30.82 -8.21
N VAL A 144 25.06 -30.47 -7.21
CA VAL A 144 24.58 -29.97 -5.92
C VAL A 144 23.90 -28.61 -6.07
N ILE A 145 24.52 -27.68 -6.81
CA ILE A 145 23.98 -26.33 -6.99
C ILE A 145 22.67 -26.40 -7.78
N THR A 146 22.66 -27.06 -8.94
CA THR A 146 21.47 -27.12 -9.81
C THR A 146 20.27 -27.72 -9.07
N ARG A 147 20.47 -28.84 -8.35
CA ARG A 147 19.40 -29.48 -7.57
C ARG A 147 18.92 -28.61 -6.41
N SER A 148 19.83 -27.89 -5.77
CA SER A 148 19.49 -27.00 -4.65
C SER A 148 18.70 -25.78 -5.12
N VAL A 149 19.07 -25.19 -6.26
CA VAL A 149 18.35 -24.04 -6.86
C VAL A 149 16.94 -24.44 -7.29
N LEU A 150 16.80 -25.52 -8.06
CA LEU A 150 15.50 -25.97 -8.56
C LEU A 150 14.55 -26.33 -7.42
N PHE A 151 15.06 -27.06 -6.42
CA PHE A 151 14.27 -27.44 -5.25
C PHE A 151 13.91 -26.23 -4.37
N GLY A 152 14.87 -25.33 -4.14
CA GLY A 152 14.66 -24.11 -3.38
C GLY A 152 13.61 -23.21 -4.03
N GLY A 153 13.66 -23.03 -5.34
CA GLY A 153 12.68 -22.23 -6.10
C GLY A 153 11.27 -22.81 -6.04
N ALA A 154 11.14 -24.11 -6.29
CA ALA A 154 9.84 -24.79 -6.24
C ALA A 154 9.22 -24.78 -4.84
N TRP A 155 10.04 -24.87 -3.78
CA TRP A 155 9.56 -24.77 -2.41
C TRP A 155 9.20 -23.33 -2.02
N ALA A 156 10.03 -22.37 -2.40
CA ALA A 156 9.79 -20.95 -2.15
C ALA A 156 8.47 -20.48 -2.78
N ALA A 157 8.17 -20.91 -4.01
CA ALA A 157 6.89 -20.60 -4.65
C ALA A 157 5.68 -21.09 -3.83
N ARG A 158 5.76 -22.31 -3.28
CA ARG A 158 4.71 -22.85 -2.40
C ARG A 158 4.58 -22.05 -1.10
N CYS A 159 5.70 -21.71 -0.47
CA CYS A 159 5.71 -20.88 0.74
C CYS A 159 5.20 -19.45 0.47
N GLY A 160 5.51 -18.87 -0.69
CA GLY A 160 5.05 -17.54 -1.08
C GLY A 160 3.55 -17.49 -1.31
N LEU A 161 2.99 -18.47 -2.02
CA LEU A 161 1.53 -18.60 -2.18
C LEU A 161 0.84 -18.79 -0.83
N LEU A 162 1.40 -19.65 0.03
CA LEU A 162 0.88 -19.86 1.39
C LEU A 162 0.93 -18.56 2.20
N ALA A 163 2.09 -17.92 2.32
CA ALA A 163 2.26 -16.69 3.09
C ALA A 163 1.36 -15.56 2.56
N GLY A 164 1.30 -15.39 1.24
CA GLY A 164 0.44 -14.40 0.60
C GLY A 164 -1.03 -14.64 0.91
N SER A 165 -1.51 -15.90 0.85
CA SER A 165 -2.90 -16.22 1.19
C SER A 165 -3.22 -15.94 2.67
N VAL A 166 -2.33 -16.30 3.59
CA VAL A 166 -2.51 -16.05 5.03
C VAL A 166 -2.54 -14.55 5.33
N LEU A 167 -1.59 -13.79 4.78
CA LEU A 167 -1.52 -12.33 4.98
C LEU A 167 -2.72 -11.62 4.34
N ALA A 168 -3.12 -12.03 3.13
CA ALA A 168 -4.27 -11.45 2.47
C ALA A 168 -5.56 -11.67 3.26
N VAL A 169 -5.82 -12.89 3.74
CA VAL A 169 -7.03 -13.21 4.52
C VAL A 169 -7.00 -12.51 5.88
N SER A 170 -5.90 -12.62 6.64
CA SER A 170 -5.79 -12.01 7.97
C SER A 170 -5.91 -10.48 7.91
N GLN A 171 -5.22 -9.83 6.97
CA GLN A 171 -5.28 -8.38 6.81
C GLN A 171 -6.65 -7.92 6.30
N SER A 172 -7.31 -8.68 5.41
CA SER A 172 -8.67 -8.36 4.96
C SER A 172 -9.68 -8.39 6.11
N ILE A 173 -9.59 -9.39 7.00
CA ILE A 173 -10.48 -9.49 8.17
C ILE A 173 -10.18 -8.36 9.16
N ALA A 174 -8.90 -8.06 9.38
CA ALA A 174 -8.46 -6.98 10.26
C ALA A 174 -8.98 -5.61 9.78
N VAL A 175 -8.90 -5.34 8.48
CA VAL A 175 -9.42 -4.10 7.85
C VAL A 175 -10.94 -4.05 7.91
N TYR A 176 -11.62 -5.16 7.65
CA TYR A 176 -13.08 -5.22 7.68
C TYR A 176 -13.64 -4.92 9.08
N ARG A 177 -13.06 -5.52 10.12
CA ARG A 177 -13.49 -5.32 11.52
C ARG A 177 -12.91 -4.08 12.17
N ASN A 178 -11.83 -3.54 11.60
CA ASN A 178 -11.00 -2.48 12.18
C ASN A 178 -10.61 -2.76 13.64
N LYS A 179 -10.19 -4.00 13.92
CA LYS A 179 -9.76 -4.44 15.27
C LYS A 179 -8.57 -5.36 15.15
N THR A 180 -7.69 -5.32 16.14
CA THR A 180 -6.55 -6.24 16.24
C THR A 180 -6.88 -7.37 17.22
N SER A 181 -7.11 -8.58 16.70
CA SER A 181 -7.32 -9.77 17.51
C SER A 181 -6.44 -10.93 17.01
N VAL A 182 -6.48 -12.03 17.75
CA VAL A 182 -5.78 -13.28 17.42
C VAL A 182 -6.58 -14.07 16.38
N LEU A 183 -7.89 -13.85 16.31
CA LEU A 183 -8.80 -14.57 15.42
C LEU A 183 -8.46 -14.37 13.94
N GLU A 184 -8.00 -13.18 13.56
CA GLU A 184 -7.59 -12.87 12.19
C GLU A 184 -6.43 -13.78 11.75
N TYR A 185 -5.50 -14.09 12.67
CA TYR A 185 -4.39 -15.00 12.41
C TYR A 185 -4.84 -16.47 12.39
N VAL A 186 -5.75 -16.87 13.29
CA VAL A 186 -6.30 -18.24 13.33
C VAL A 186 -7.07 -18.57 12.05
N ILE A 187 -7.92 -17.64 11.59
CA ILE A 187 -8.70 -17.80 10.36
C ILE A 187 -7.77 -17.70 9.15
N GLY A 188 -6.85 -16.72 9.12
CA GLY A 188 -5.92 -16.54 8.01
C GLY A 188 -5.03 -17.76 7.77
N THR A 189 -4.43 -18.30 8.84
CA THR A 189 -3.61 -19.52 8.77
C THR A 189 -4.42 -20.77 8.47
N GLY A 190 -5.61 -20.91 9.07
CA GLY A 190 -6.53 -22.00 8.75
C GLY A 190 -6.89 -22.02 7.26
N VAL A 191 -7.29 -20.88 6.70
CA VAL A 191 -7.63 -20.76 5.27
C VAL A 191 -6.41 -20.99 4.39
N GLY A 192 -5.25 -20.41 4.72
CA GLY A 192 -4.03 -20.63 3.94
C GLY A 192 -3.57 -22.09 3.92
N CYS A 193 -3.59 -22.77 5.08
CA CYS A 193 -3.24 -24.17 5.18
C CYS A 193 -4.27 -25.08 4.48
N SER A 194 -5.56 -24.75 4.55
CA SER A 194 -6.61 -25.43 3.78
C SER A 194 -6.35 -25.30 2.27
N LEU A 195 -6.03 -24.10 1.79
CA LEU A 195 -5.73 -23.86 0.38
C LEU A 195 -4.48 -24.60 -0.09
N SER A 196 -3.45 -24.72 0.76
CA SER A 196 -2.25 -25.49 0.43
C SER A 196 -2.52 -26.98 0.19
N ARG A 197 -3.62 -27.50 0.74
CA ARG A 197 -4.06 -28.89 0.61
C ARG A 197 -5.25 -29.07 -0.31
N PHE A 198 -5.60 -28.07 -1.13
CA PHE A 198 -6.72 -28.16 -2.07
C PHE A 198 -6.65 -29.39 -3.00
N MET A 199 -5.45 -29.80 -3.42
CA MET A 199 -5.22 -30.99 -4.24
C MET A 199 -5.47 -32.33 -3.53
N HIS A 200 -5.58 -32.36 -2.20
CA HIS A 200 -5.80 -33.58 -1.42
C HIS A 200 -7.29 -33.83 -1.11
N GLY A 201 -8.19 -33.07 -1.73
CA GLY A 201 -9.64 -33.18 -1.55
C GLY A 201 -10.16 -32.51 -0.27
N PRO A 202 -11.49 -32.57 -0.04
CA PRO A 202 -12.15 -31.87 1.05
C PRO A 202 -11.67 -32.27 2.45
N GLU A 203 -11.37 -33.56 2.65
CA GLU A 203 -10.86 -34.07 3.93
C GLU A 203 -9.48 -33.47 4.28
N GLY A 204 -8.60 -33.37 3.28
CA GLY A 204 -7.30 -32.72 3.42
C GLY A 204 -7.41 -31.21 3.70
N MET A 205 -8.43 -30.55 3.14
CA MET A 205 -8.72 -29.14 3.40
C MET A 205 -9.17 -28.89 4.84
N VAL A 206 -10.07 -29.72 5.36
CA VAL A 206 -10.54 -29.62 6.76
C VAL A 206 -9.40 -29.88 7.73
N GLY A 207 -8.61 -30.95 7.51
CA GLY A 207 -7.43 -31.23 8.33
C GLY A 207 -6.38 -30.10 8.27
N GLY A 208 -6.16 -29.53 7.09
CA GLY A 208 -5.29 -28.38 6.90
C GLY A 208 -5.79 -27.13 7.65
N PHE A 209 -7.09 -26.87 7.65
CA PHE A 209 -7.68 -25.77 8.40
C PHE A 209 -7.47 -25.94 9.91
N LEU A 210 -7.77 -27.12 10.47
CA LEU A 210 -7.64 -27.38 11.90
C LEU A 210 -6.19 -27.20 12.38
N ILE A 211 -5.23 -27.82 11.68
CA ILE A 211 -3.81 -27.70 12.00
C ILE A 211 -3.33 -26.25 11.82
N GLY A 212 -3.76 -25.60 10.73
CA GLY A 212 -3.44 -24.20 10.45
C GLY A 212 -3.93 -23.28 11.57
N SER A 213 -5.17 -23.46 12.04
CA SER A 213 -5.75 -22.67 13.12
C SER A 213 -5.00 -22.80 14.44
N VAL A 214 -4.52 -24.01 14.79
CA VAL A 214 -3.67 -24.20 15.99
C VAL A 214 -2.36 -23.45 15.84
N ILE A 215 -1.71 -23.53 14.69
CA ILE A 215 -0.48 -22.79 14.39
C ILE A 215 -0.73 -21.28 14.46
N GLY A 216 -1.85 -20.81 13.89
CA GLY A 216 -2.27 -19.42 13.93
C GLY A 216 -2.52 -18.90 15.32
N LEU A 217 -3.01 -19.74 16.23
CA LEU A 217 -3.16 -19.38 17.63
C LEU A 217 -1.79 -19.20 18.29
N CYS A 218 -0.89 -20.18 18.13
CA CYS A 218 0.46 -20.13 18.71
C CYS A 218 1.27 -18.92 18.23
N ILE A 219 1.15 -18.55 16.95
CA ILE A 219 1.86 -17.41 16.37
C ILE A 219 1.11 -16.09 16.59
N GLY A 220 -0.22 -16.10 16.55
CA GLY A 220 -1.05 -14.90 16.67
C GLY A 220 -0.97 -14.26 18.05
N ILE A 221 -0.90 -15.05 19.12
CA ILE A 221 -0.77 -14.54 20.50
C ILE A 221 0.46 -13.62 20.65
N PRO A 222 1.71 -14.06 20.36
CA PRO A 222 2.87 -13.19 20.52
C PRO A 222 2.85 -12.00 19.56
N VAL A 223 2.33 -12.17 18.34
CA VAL A 223 2.23 -11.05 17.38
C VAL A 223 1.27 -9.96 17.89
N VAL A 224 0.09 -10.34 18.37
CA VAL A 224 -0.89 -9.38 18.92
C VAL A 224 -0.34 -8.74 20.19
N MET A 225 0.34 -9.50 21.05
CA MET A 225 0.99 -8.97 22.24
C MET A 225 2.03 -7.91 21.87
N LEU A 226 2.88 -8.19 20.88
CA LEU A 226 3.88 -7.26 20.38
C LEU A 226 3.25 -6.00 19.75
N MET A 227 2.21 -6.16 18.93
CA MET A 227 1.51 -5.03 18.30
C MET A 227 0.89 -4.10 19.35
N LYS A 228 0.31 -4.66 20.41
CA LYS A 228 -0.22 -3.89 21.53
C LYS A 228 0.88 -3.18 22.31
N SER A 229 2.01 -3.85 22.57
CA SER A 229 3.15 -3.22 23.26
C SER A 229 3.79 -2.08 22.45
N LEU A 230 3.72 -2.13 21.13
CA LEU A 230 4.27 -1.11 20.24
C LEU A 230 3.28 0.01 19.89
N ASN A 231 2.03 -0.03 20.40
CA ASN A 231 0.93 0.88 20.02
C ASN A 231 0.81 1.05 18.49
N LYS A 232 1.00 -0.06 17.77
CA LYS A 232 0.95 -0.16 16.30
C LYS A 232 -0.23 -1.03 15.89
N THR A 233 -1.38 -0.83 16.53
CA THR A 233 -2.57 -1.64 16.26
C THR A 233 -3.18 -1.24 14.91
N GLN A 234 -4.08 -2.08 14.39
CA GLN A 234 -4.85 -1.76 13.19
C GLN A 234 -5.76 -0.54 13.40
N GLU A 235 -6.27 -0.37 14.63
CA GLU A 235 -7.12 0.78 14.99
C GLU A 235 -6.36 2.09 14.90
N ASP A 236 -5.12 2.10 15.40
CA ASP A 236 -4.24 3.28 15.33
C ASP A 236 -3.89 3.63 13.88
N ARG A 237 -3.51 2.62 13.09
CA ARG A 237 -3.21 2.80 11.66
C ARG A 237 -4.40 3.36 10.88
N HIS A 238 -5.59 2.83 11.14
CA HIS A 238 -6.80 3.30 10.47
C HIS A 238 -7.15 4.74 10.85
N LYS A 239 -7.00 5.11 12.12
CA LYS A 239 -7.19 6.49 12.58
C LYS A 239 -6.22 7.44 11.88
N ASP A 240 -4.96 7.05 11.74
CA ASP A 240 -3.95 7.85 11.04
C ASP A 240 -4.29 8.02 9.56
N GLN A 241 -4.71 6.96 8.88
CA GLN A 241 -5.17 7.05 7.48
C GLN A 241 -6.38 7.98 7.31
N ILE A 242 -7.37 7.92 8.20
CA ILE A 242 -8.52 8.81 8.16
C ILE A 242 -8.10 10.25 8.42
N ARG A 243 -7.18 10.47 9.37
CA ARG A 243 -6.62 11.79 9.67
C ARG A 243 -5.98 12.39 8.42
N GLU A 244 -5.22 11.61 7.66
CA GLU A 244 -4.64 12.05 6.39
C GLU A 244 -5.69 12.35 5.31
N LEU A 245 -6.69 11.47 5.17
CA LEU A 245 -7.80 11.69 4.23
C LEU A 245 -8.60 12.96 4.55
N LEU A 246 -8.85 13.24 5.83
CA LEU A 246 -9.54 14.46 6.27
C LEU A 246 -8.67 15.70 6.06
N ARG A 247 -7.37 15.62 6.35
CA ARG A 247 -6.41 16.71 6.04
C ARG A 247 -6.41 17.03 4.55
N TYR A 248 -6.35 16.01 3.70
CA TYR A 248 -6.38 16.16 2.25
C TYR A 248 -7.71 16.78 1.76
N LYS A 249 -8.85 16.30 2.25
CA LYS A 249 -10.17 16.87 1.93
C LYS A 249 -10.29 18.34 2.38
N LYS A 250 -9.77 18.70 3.56
CA LYS A 250 -9.75 20.10 4.03
C LYS A 250 -8.84 20.97 3.17
N LYS A 251 -7.68 20.45 2.75
CA LYS A 251 -6.76 21.15 1.84
C LYS A 251 -7.42 21.48 0.50
N ILE A 252 -8.03 20.49 -0.15
CA ILE A 252 -8.76 20.71 -1.41
C ILE A 252 -9.93 21.67 -1.20
N ARG A 253 -10.71 21.53 -0.12
CA ARG A 253 -11.84 22.44 0.14
C ARG A 253 -11.37 23.87 0.37
N GLY A 254 -10.24 24.07 1.06
CA GLY A 254 -9.62 25.38 1.24
C GLY A 254 -9.13 25.96 -0.09
N GLU A 255 -8.49 25.14 -0.92
CA GLU A 255 -8.05 25.50 -2.28
C GLU A 255 -9.20 25.73 -3.26
N ILE A 256 -10.39 25.18 -3.04
CA ILE A 256 -11.60 25.45 -3.85
C ILE A 256 -12.37 26.67 -3.32
N LYS A 257 -12.38 26.90 -2.00
CA LYS A 257 -12.98 28.11 -1.43
C LYS A 257 -12.24 29.38 -1.84
N LYS A 258 -10.90 29.37 -1.84
CA LYS A 258 -10.07 30.50 -2.29
C LYS A 258 -10.46 31.03 -3.70
N PRO A 259 -10.52 30.20 -4.77
CA PRO A 259 -10.89 30.63 -6.11
C PRO A 259 -12.37 31.01 -6.21
N LEU A 260 -13.27 30.41 -5.44
CA LEU A 260 -14.69 30.81 -5.42
C LEU A 260 -14.90 32.19 -4.78
N THR A 261 -14.13 32.54 -3.74
CA THR A 261 -14.19 33.89 -3.14
C THR A 261 -13.59 34.96 -4.05
N THR A 262 -12.50 34.68 -4.75
CA THR A 262 -11.89 35.65 -5.68
C THR A 262 -12.82 35.98 -6.85
N ILE A 263 -13.59 35.00 -7.35
CA ILE A 263 -14.57 35.21 -8.43
C ILE A 263 -15.82 35.95 -7.91
N SER A 264 -16.24 35.70 -6.66
CA SER A 264 -17.40 36.37 -6.06
C SER A 264 -17.12 37.84 -5.68
N GLU A 265 -15.87 38.16 -5.32
CA GLU A 265 -15.46 39.53 -4.94
C GLU A 265 -15.25 40.43 -6.18
N GLU A 266 -14.88 39.84 -7.32
CA GLU A 266 -14.69 40.58 -8.59
C GLU A 266 -16.03 40.86 -9.32
N THR A 267 -17.09 40.11 -9.00
CA THR A 267 -18.39 40.22 -9.71
C THR A 267 -19.38 41.20 -9.04
N GLN A 268 -19.26 41.46 -7.74
CA GLN A 268 -20.19 42.32 -6.99
C GLN A 268 -20.08 43.83 -7.31
N PRO A 269 -18.90 44.45 -7.48
CA PRO A 269 -18.84 45.89 -7.79
C PRO A 269 -19.13 46.22 -9.26
N LYS A 270 -19.11 45.22 -10.16
CA LYS A 270 -19.31 45.43 -11.61
C LYS A 270 -20.80 45.38 -12.04
N LEU A 271 -21.64 44.69 -11.28
CA LEU A 271 -23.09 44.64 -11.55
C LEU A 271 -23.83 45.88 -11.03
N GLU A 272 -23.40 46.47 -9.90
CA GLU A 272 -24.02 47.70 -9.37
C GLU A 272 -23.60 48.96 -10.14
N ALA A 273 -22.41 48.97 -10.75
CA ALA A 273 -21.95 50.06 -11.62
C ALA A 273 -22.71 50.11 -12.95
N THR A 274 -23.19 48.96 -13.46
CA THR A 274 -23.92 48.89 -14.73
C THR A 274 -25.37 49.37 -14.58
N ILE A 275 -26.01 49.07 -13.45
CA ILE A 275 -27.42 49.46 -13.20
C ILE A 275 -27.58 50.97 -12.92
N LYS A 276 -26.55 51.64 -12.37
CA LYS A 276 -26.57 53.11 -12.18
C LYS A 276 -26.29 53.91 -13.45
N SER A 277 -25.75 53.29 -14.51
CA SER A 277 -25.45 53.98 -15.77
C SER A 277 -26.58 53.98 -16.80
N GLU A 278 -27.67 53.24 -16.57
CA GLU A 278 -28.70 53.00 -17.60
C GLU A 278 -30.00 53.83 -17.42
N GLU A 279 -30.18 54.57 -16.31
CA GLU A 279 -31.43 55.32 -16.05
C GLU A 279 -31.50 56.80 -16.50
N THR A 280 -30.45 57.39 -17.08
CA THR A 280 -30.49 58.81 -17.54
C THR A 280 -30.28 58.95 -19.06
N LYS A 281 -31.36 58.63 -19.78
CA LYS A 281 -31.79 58.99 -21.17
C LYS A 281 -31.44 60.45 -21.63
N PRO A 282 -31.69 60.91 -22.90
CA PRO A 282 -32.21 60.23 -24.12
C PRO A 282 -31.76 60.75 -25.55
N LYS A 283 -32.21 60.02 -26.59
CA LYS A 283 -32.71 60.42 -27.96
C LYS A 283 -31.78 61.03 -29.04
N LEU A 284 -31.60 60.32 -30.17
CA LEU A 284 -32.18 60.67 -31.50
C LEU A 284 -31.82 59.59 -32.57
N GLU A 285 -32.84 59.16 -33.33
CA GLU A 285 -32.87 58.85 -34.79
C GLU A 285 -31.87 57.82 -35.41
N ALA A 286 -32.20 56.93 -36.34
CA ALA A 286 -33.40 56.71 -37.14
C ALA A 286 -33.37 55.30 -37.81
N THR A 287 -34.58 54.78 -38.06
CA THR A 287 -35.05 54.01 -39.24
C THR A 287 -34.47 52.64 -39.68
N SER A 288 -35.44 51.76 -39.97
CA SER A 288 -35.50 50.73 -41.03
C SER A 288 -34.83 49.37 -40.72
N LYS A 289 -35.35 48.19 -41.08
CA LYS A 289 -36.64 47.65 -41.54
C LYS A 289 -36.40 46.11 -41.65
N SER A 290 -37.43 45.31 -41.35
CA SER A 290 -37.65 43.91 -41.78
C SER A 290 -36.62 42.83 -41.35
N GLU A 291 -36.90 41.54 -41.16
CA GLU A 291 -38.05 40.68 -41.52
C GLU A 291 -37.95 39.35 -40.74
N GLU A 292 -39.09 38.68 -40.59
CA GLU A 292 -39.31 37.31 -40.10
C GLU A 292 -38.37 36.25 -40.76
N THR A 293 -38.11 35.03 -40.28
CA THR A 293 -39.05 33.94 -39.94
C THR A 293 -38.28 32.69 -39.46
N LYS A 294 -38.90 31.87 -38.60
CA LYS A 294 -38.57 30.48 -38.16
C LYS A 294 -38.85 29.43 -39.29
N PRO A 295 -38.82 28.07 -39.11
CA PRO A 295 -37.92 27.11 -38.39
C PRO A 295 -37.64 25.72 -39.12
N LYS A 296 -36.62 24.94 -38.66
CA LYS A 296 -36.46 23.42 -38.63
C LYS A 296 -36.54 22.56 -39.95
N PRO A 297 -36.27 21.21 -39.97
CA PRO A 297 -35.19 20.34 -39.44
C PRO A 297 -34.70 19.22 -40.44
N GLY A 298 -33.74 18.35 -40.04
CA GLY A 298 -33.33 17.08 -40.72
C GLY A 298 -31.81 17.00 -40.96
N VAL A 299 -31.03 15.92 -40.80
CA VAL A 299 -31.18 14.51 -41.23
C VAL A 299 -30.18 13.60 -40.46
N THR A 300 -30.58 12.33 -40.35
CA THR A 300 -29.96 11.04 -39.97
C THR A 300 -28.53 10.71 -40.43
N SER A 301 -27.79 9.89 -39.66
CA SER A 301 -27.35 8.54 -40.11
C SER A 301 -26.69 7.70 -39.00
N LYS A 302 -27.14 6.43 -38.91
CA LYS A 302 -26.53 5.27 -38.26
C LYS A 302 -25.79 4.48 -39.33
N SER A 303 -24.56 4.01 -39.09
CA SER A 303 -24.04 2.75 -39.64
C SER A 303 -22.58 2.52 -39.23
N GLU A 304 -22.32 1.69 -38.21
CA GLU A 304 -21.05 0.96 -38.07
C GLU A 304 -21.17 -0.13 -36.99
N GLU A 305 -21.95 -1.18 -37.29
CA GLU A 305 -21.98 -2.40 -36.48
C GLU A 305 -22.48 -3.53 -37.38
N THR A 306 -21.55 -4.27 -38.01
CA THR A 306 -21.66 -5.67 -38.49
C THR A 306 -20.66 -5.92 -39.62
N LYS A 307 -19.43 -6.29 -39.27
CA LYS A 307 -18.52 -7.08 -40.13
C LYS A 307 -17.32 -7.52 -39.29
N LEU A 308 -17.48 -8.62 -38.55
CA LEU A 308 -16.40 -9.45 -37.98
C LEU A 308 -17.05 -10.67 -37.29
N LYS A 309 -17.76 -11.47 -38.09
CA LYS A 309 -18.23 -12.81 -37.72
C LYS A 309 -18.36 -13.65 -38.99
N GLN A 310 -17.23 -13.86 -39.65
CA GLN A 310 -17.09 -14.81 -40.76
C GLN A 310 -15.61 -15.12 -40.97
N GLU A 311 -14.99 -15.71 -39.96
CA GLU A 311 -13.69 -16.38 -40.07
C GLU A 311 -13.60 -17.43 -38.95
N ALA A 312 -14.47 -18.43 -39.05
CA ALA A 312 -14.42 -19.65 -38.24
C ALA A 312 -15.19 -20.76 -38.97
N SER A 313 -14.77 -21.05 -40.21
CA SER A 313 -15.07 -22.29 -40.90
C SER A 313 -14.11 -22.40 -42.08
N SER A 314 -13.38 -23.52 -42.16
CA SER A 314 -12.28 -23.81 -43.10
C SER A 314 -10.88 -23.34 -42.66
N ILE A 315 -10.25 -24.13 -41.78
CA ILE A 315 -9.04 -24.94 -42.03
C ILE A 315 -8.86 -25.88 -40.84
#